data_AF-A0A7X7QII5-F1
#
_entry.id   AF-A0A7X7QII5-F1
#
_cell.length_a   1.000
_cell.length_b   1.000
_cell.length_c   1.000
_cell.angle_alpha   90.00
_cell.angle_beta   90.00
_cell.angle_gamma   90.00
#
_symmetry.space_group_name_H-M   'P 1'
#
loop_
_entity.id
_entity.type
_entity.pdbx_description
1 polymer ?
#
loop_
_entity_poly.entity_id
_entity_poly.type
_entity_poly.pdbx_seq_one_letter_code
_entity_poly.pdbx_strand_id
1 'polypeptide(L)'
;ERAVKPADRLGVGWREAASAGGGVRVSRTRAGSPAQKAGLLPGDLIVRFAGREIRADADFFAAVSSAASPAAMIVERPGAEKPLELTVHLDGKPLRWGIYWRLDEAEPGMVILSHVVPGSPADRAGLAPGDRIYRVAGRDFQNETEFVHLIADQVAMLRLLVERDGRLQIVTLLLDVSVSREKAA
;
A
#
# COMPACT_ATOMS: atom_id res chain seq x y z
N GLU A 1 21.22 8.11 1.26
CA GLU A 1 20.31 7.33 2.10
C GLU A 1 19.55 6.28 1.28
N ARG A 2 19.28 5.11 1.86
CA ARG A 2 18.60 4.01 1.15
C ARG A 2 17.11 4.32 1.09
N ALA A 3 16.57 4.47 -0.12
CA ALA A 3 15.13 4.48 -0.37
C ALA A 3 14.48 3.32 0.40
N VAL A 4 13.55 3.65 1.30
CA VAL A 4 12.75 2.66 2.03
C VAL A 4 12.05 1.83 0.97
N LYS A 5 12.48 0.57 0.80
CA LYS A 5 11.82 -0.34 -0.15
C LYS A 5 10.37 -0.47 0.29
N PRO A 6 9.40 -0.10 -0.55
CA PRO A 6 8.05 0.19 -0.10
C PRO A 6 7.17 -1.01 0.36
N ALA A 7 7.78 -2.15 0.70
CA ALA A 7 7.09 -3.40 1.04
C ALA A 7 7.64 -4.16 2.26
N ASP A 8 8.61 -3.62 3.00
CA ASP A 8 9.21 -4.38 4.12
C ASP A 8 8.33 -4.43 5.40
N ARG A 9 7.06 -3.99 5.34
CA ARG A 9 6.10 -4.10 6.47
C ARG A 9 5.78 -5.54 6.87
N LEU A 10 5.88 -6.45 5.92
CA LEU A 10 5.60 -7.88 6.10
C LEU A 10 6.89 -8.71 6.15
N GLY A 11 7.94 -8.29 5.45
CA GLY A 11 9.27 -8.93 5.44
C GLY A 11 9.36 -10.22 4.62
N VAL A 12 8.63 -10.28 3.50
CA VAL A 12 8.58 -11.44 2.60
C VAL A 12 9.24 -11.17 1.26
N GLY A 13 9.85 -12.19 0.68
CA GLY A 13 10.10 -12.23 -0.75
C GLY A 13 9.04 -13.11 -1.41
N TRP A 14 8.57 -12.71 -2.58
CA TRP A 14 7.55 -13.44 -3.31
C TRP A 14 7.83 -13.51 -4.80
N ARG A 15 7.08 -14.39 -5.47
CA ARG A 15 6.98 -14.47 -6.93
C ARG A 15 5.51 -14.52 -7.30
N GLU A 16 5.20 -13.95 -8.45
CA GLU A 16 3.88 -14.11 -9.04
C GLU A 16 3.60 -15.59 -9.29
N ALA A 17 2.43 -16.06 -8.86
CA ALA A 17 2.02 -17.42 -9.12
C ALA A 17 1.33 -17.49 -10.49
N ALA A 18 1.84 -18.31 -11.41
CA ALA A 18 1.23 -18.52 -12.72
C ALA A 18 -0.09 -19.33 -12.69
N SER A 19 -0.71 -19.50 -11.51
CA SER A 19 -1.91 -20.30 -11.34
C SER A 19 -3.17 -19.57 -11.82
N ALA A 20 -4.12 -20.32 -12.40
CA ALA A 20 -5.38 -19.80 -12.93
C ALA A 20 -6.26 -19.04 -11.91
N GLY A 21 -6.01 -19.22 -10.60
CA GLY A 21 -6.71 -18.53 -9.50
C GLY A 21 -6.04 -17.23 -9.02
N GLY A 22 -4.91 -16.82 -9.62
CA GLY A 22 -4.11 -15.68 -9.15
C GLY A 22 -3.39 -15.96 -7.82
N GLY A 23 -2.77 -14.92 -7.27
CA GLY A 23 -2.13 -14.97 -5.96
C GLY A 23 -0.62 -14.81 -6.00
N VAL A 24 -0.04 -14.67 -4.81
CA VAL A 24 1.38 -14.40 -4.64
C VAL A 24 2.03 -15.52 -3.84
N ARG A 25 2.99 -16.22 -4.46
CA ARG A 25 3.71 -17.32 -3.81
C ARG A 25 4.89 -16.79 -3.01
N VAL A 26 4.93 -17.13 -1.74
CA VAL A 26 6.02 -16.79 -0.83
C VAL A 26 7.25 -17.57 -1.25
N SER A 27 8.31 -16.87 -1.65
CA SER A 27 9.58 -17.48 -2.00
C SER A 27 10.52 -17.58 -0.80
N ARG A 28 10.42 -16.64 0.14
CA ARG A 28 11.23 -16.60 1.36
C ARG A 28 10.56 -15.74 2.43
N THR A 29 10.79 -16.08 3.68
CA THR A 29 10.49 -15.22 4.84
C THR A 29 11.80 -14.76 5.47
N ARG A 30 11.89 -13.48 5.86
CA ARG A 30 13.09 -12.94 6.52
C ARG A 30 13.08 -13.32 8.01
N ALA A 31 14.24 -13.64 8.56
CA ALA A 31 14.38 -13.90 10.00
C ALA A 31 13.92 -12.69 10.83
N GLY A 32 13.11 -12.93 11.86
CA GLY A 32 12.56 -11.92 12.76
C GLY A 32 11.42 -11.07 12.17
N SER A 33 11.04 -11.29 10.91
CA SER A 33 9.98 -10.53 10.23
C SER A 33 8.57 -10.82 10.78
N PRO A 34 7.62 -9.90 10.61
CA PRO A 34 6.21 -10.14 10.85
C PRO A 34 5.68 -11.42 10.21
N ALA A 35 6.03 -11.69 8.95
CA ALA A 35 5.60 -12.90 8.26
C ALA A 35 6.11 -14.19 8.91
N GLN A 36 7.39 -14.23 9.32
CA GLN A 36 7.91 -15.40 10.01
C GLN A 36 7.21 -15.61 11.36
N LYS A 37 7.01 -14.53 12.13
CA LYS A 37 6.30 -14.58 13.42
C LYS A 37 4.84 -15.04 13.27
N ALA A 38 4.20 -14.70 12.15
CA ALA A 38 2.87 -15.15 11.80
C ALA A 38 2.81 -16.61 11.29
N GLY A 39 3.96 -17.29 11.17
CA GLY A 39 4.03 -18.68 10.71
C GLY A 39 3.91 -18.88 9.20
N LEU A 40 4.15 -17.82 8.41
CA LEU A 40 4.20 -17.90 6.95
C LEU A 40 5.45 -18.66 6.52
N LEU A 41 5.30 -19.60 5.59
CA LEU A 41 6.37 -20.46 5.12
C LEU A 41 6.64 -20.24 3.62
N PRO A 42 7.89 -20.45 3.17
CA PRO A 42 8.17 -20.55 1.74
C PRO A 42 7.32 -21.63 1.09
N GLY A 43 6.71 -21.32 -0.05
CA GLY A 43 5.77 -22.19 -0.76
C GLY A 43 4.30 -21.87 -0.50
N ASP A 44 3.97 -21.14 0.57
CA ASP A 44 2.61 -20.65 0.80
C ASP A 44 2.17 -19.75 -0.35
N LEU A 45 0.93 -19.93 -0.82
CA LEU A 45 0.29 -19.06 -1.81
C LEU A 45 -0.70 -18.13 -1.10
N ILE A 46 -0.42 -16.83 -1.11
CA ILE A 46 -1.30 -15.83 -0.51
C ILE A 46 -2.37 -15.48 -1.54
N VAL A 47 -3.62 -15.76 -1.19
CA VAL A 47 -4.79 -15.53 -2.05
C VAL A 47 -5.66 -14.36 -1.57
N ARG A 48 -5.57 -14.01 -0.27
CA ARG A 48 -6.28 -12.86 0.31
C ARG A 48 -5.43 -12.20 1.40
N PHE A 49 -5.40 -10.88 1.44
CA PHE A 49 -4.67 -10.12 2.47
C PHE A 49 -5.48 -8.90 2.92
N ALA A 50 -5.65 -8.74 4.23
CA ALA A 50 -6.43 -7.66 4.84
C ALA A 50 -7.84 -7.48 4.22
N GLY A 51 -8.50 -8.59 3.92
CA GLY A 51 -9.82 -8.61 3.28
C GLY A 51 -9.81 -8.46 1.75
N ARG A 52 -8.68 -8.09 1.14
CA ARG A 52 -8.54 -7.90 -0.31
C ARG A 52 -8.09 -9.18 -1.00
N GLU A 53 -8.74 -9.54 -2.10
CA GLU A 53 -8.28 -10.62 -2.97
C GLU A 53 -6.97 -10.24 -3.66
N ILE A 54 -6.05 -11.19 -3.73
CA ILE A 54 -4.74 -11.01 -4.33
C ILE A 54 -4.72 -11.79 -5.63
N ARG A 55 -4.76 -11.08 -6.77
CA ARG A 55 -4.70 -11.72 -8.09
C ARG A 55 -3.32 -11.54 -8.71
N ALA A 56 -2.73 -10.36 -8.54
CA ALA A 56 -1.40 -10.01 -9.03
C ALA A 56 -0.49 -9.48 -7.92
N ASP A 57 0.79 -9.28 -8.25
CA ASP A 57 1.79 -8.70 -7.36
C ASP A 57 1.42 -7.28 -6.93
N ALA A 58 0.86 -6.46 -7.83
CA ALA A 58 0.41 -5.10 -7.53
C ALA A 58 -0.72 -5.09 -6.47
N ASP A 59 -1.64 -6.05 -6.52
CA ASP A 59 -2.70 -6.18 -5.52
C ASP A 59 -2.12 -6.47 -4.15
N PHE A 60 -1.17 -7.42 -4.09
CA PHE A 60 -0.49 -7.80 -2.87
C PHE A 60 0.29 -6.64 -2.28
N PHE A 61 1.04 -5.94 -3.13
CA PHE A 61 1.82 -4.78 -2.74
C PHE A 61 0.92 -3.71 -2.13
N ALA A 62 -0.13 -3.30 -2.86
CA ALA A 62 -1.07 -2.32 -2.38
C ALA A 62 -1.76 -2.75 -1.08
N ALA A 63 -2.14 -4.04 -0.96
CA ALA A 63 -2.80 -4.58 0.23
C ALA A 63 -1.89 -4.51 1.46
N VAL A 64 -0.63 -4.96 1.35
CA VAL A 64 0.34 -4.92 2.45
C VAL A 64 0.69 -3.47 2.83
N SER A 65 0.88 -2.58 1.85
CA SER A 65 1.20 -1.18 2.11
C SER A 65 0.06 -0.46 2.83
N SER A 66 -1.20 -0.68 2.45
CA SER A 66 -2.35 0.04 3.02
C SER A 66 -2.96 -0.60 4.28
N ALA A 67 -2.65 -1.87 4.58
CA ALA A 67 -3.29 -2.60 5.67
C ALA A 67 -3.00 -2.02 7.05
N ALA A 68 -4.03 -2.00 7.91
CA ALA A 68 -3.86 -1.80 9.35
C ALA A 68 -3.13 -3.00 9.98
N SER A 69 -2.64 -2.83 11.21
CA SER A 69 -2.02 -3.89 12.00
C SER A 69 -2.86 -4.10 13.27
N PRO A 70 -3.23 -5.35 13.63
CA PRO A 70 -2.96 -6.60 12.91
C PRO A 70 -3.78 -6.75 11.62
N ALA A 71 -3.30 -7.58 10.69
CA ALA A 71 -3.97 -7.92 9.43
C ALA A 71 -4.17 -9.44 9.31
N ALA A 72 -5.35 -9.86 8.82
CA ALA A 72 -5.62 -11.25 8.46
C ALA A 72 -5.17 -11.55 7.02
N MET A 73 -4.69 -12.76 6.76
CA MET A 73 -4.41 -13.26 5.42
C MET A 73 -4.90 -14.70 5.26
N ILE A 74 -5.31 -15.06 4.05
CA ILE A 74 -5.61 -16.45 3.69
C ILE A 74 -4.48 -16.97 2.81
N VAL A 75 -3.94 -18.12 3.19
CA VAL A 75 -2.87 -18.80 2.47
C VAL A 75 -3.25 -20.24 2.11
N GLU A 76 -2.92 -20.64 0.90
CA GLU A 76 -2.97 -22.04 0.47
C GLU A 76 -1.57 -22.64 0.67
N ARG A 77 -1.48 -23.59 1.60
CA ARG A 77 -0.23 -24.28 1.92
C ARG A 77 -0.15 -25.61 1.18
N PRO A 78 0.93 -25.90 0.45
CA PRO A 78 1.12 -27.22 -0.15
C PRO A 78 1.00 -28.34 0.89
N GLY A 79 0.10 -29.30 0.64
CA GLY A 79 -0.17 -30.42 1.54
C GLY A 79 -1.23 -30.15 2.62
N ALA A 80 -1.75 -28.93 2.73
CA ALA A 80 -2.93 -28.65 3.54
C ALA A 80 -4.21 -28.87 2.72
N GLU A 81 -5.21 -29.53 3.30
CA GLU A 81 -6.51 -29.78 2.63
C GLU A 81 -7.36 -28.52 2.50
N LYS A 82 -7.13 -27.51 3.35
CA LYS A 82 -7.92 -26.27 3.41
C LYS A 82 -7.00 -25.05 3.50
N PRO A 83 -7.42 -23.89 2.97
CA PRO A 83 -6.72 -22.63 3.18
C PRO A 83 -6.58 -22.30 4.67
N LEU A 84 -5.42 -21.79 5.06
CA LEU A 84 -5.11 -21.37 6.42
C LEU A 84 -5.36 -19.86 6.55
N GLU A 85 -6.03 -19.45 7.61
CA GLU A 85 -6.13 -18.04 7.98
C GLU A 85 -5.05 -17.71 9.01
N LEU A 86 -4.17 -16.78 8.67
CA LEU A 86 -3.07 -16.32 9.53
C LEU A 86 -3.26 -14.85 9.86
N THR A 87 -2.93 -14.48 11.10
CA THR A 87 -2.91 -13.08 11.54
C THR A 87 -1.48 -12.60 11.64
N VAL A 88 -1.18 -11.44 11.06
CA VAL A 88 0.14 -10.82 11.08
C VAL A 88 0.13 -9.44 11.71
N HIS A 89 1.14 -9.16 12.52
CA HIS A 89 1.40 -7.86 13.11
C HIS A 89 2.40 -7.11 12.24
N LEU A 90 1.89 -6.31 11.29
CA LEU A 90 2.70 -5.54 10.35
C LEU A 90 3.54 -4.48 11.04
N ASP A 91 4.76 -4.30 10.56
CA ASP A 91 5.65 -3.21 10.98
C ASP A 91 5.28 -1.89 10.30
N GLY A 92 5.58 -0.78 10.97
CA GLY A 92 5.39 0.57 10.44
C GLY A 92 3.92 1.00 10.25
N LYS A 93 3.75 2.22 9.77
CA LYS A 93 2.42 2.84 9.55
C LYS A 93 1.86 2.48 8.17
N PRO A 94 0.53 2.35 8.02
CA PRO A 94 -0.10 2.11 6.73
C PRO A 94 0.04 3.30 5.77
N LEU A 95 0.30 3.00 4.50
CA LEU A 95 0.35 3.97 3.42
C LEU A 95 -0.97 3.95 2.65
N ARG A 96 -1.98 4.56 3.27
CA ARG A 96 -3.37 4.58 2.80
C ARG A 96 -3.49 4.97 1.32
N TRP A 97 -2.78 6.02 0.92
CA TRP A 97 -2.84 6.57 -0.44
C TRP A 97 -1.78 6.00 -1.39
N GLY A 98 -0.80 5.26 -0.88
CA GLY A 98 0.27 4.67 -1.70
C GLY A 98 1.25 5.68 -2.29
N ILE A 99 1.51 6.79 -1.59
CA ILE A 99 2.47 7.81 -2.02
C ILE A 99 3.70 7.81 -1.11
N TYR A 100 4.87 7.97 -1.72
CA TYR A 100 6.11 8.37 -1.08
C TYR A 100 6.50 9.72 -1.66
N TRP A 101 7.09 10.57 -0.82
CA TRP A 101 7.54 11.87 -1.24
C TRP A 101 8.93 12.16 -0.71
N ARG A 102 9.51 13.22 -1.26
CA ARG A 102 10.68 13.91 -0.75
C ARG A 102 10.35 15.40 -0.72
N LEU A 103 11.08 16.14 0.10
CA LEU A 103 11.03 17.60 0.06
C LEU A 103 12.04 18.11 -0.96
N ASP A 104 11.72 19.25 -1.58
CA ASP A 104 12.71 19.99 -2.36
C ASP A 104 13.55 20.88 -1.43
N GLU A 105 14.87 20.75 -1.50
CA GLU A 105 15.79 21.57 -0.71
C GLU A 105 15.86 23.01 -1.24
N ALA A 106 15.64 23.20 -2.55
CA ALA A 106 15.67 24.51 -3.18
C ALA A 106 14.35 25.30 -3.00
N GLU A 107 13.25 24.58 -2.77
CA GLU A 107 11.91 25.14 -2.58
C GLU A 107 11.32 24.60 -1.25
N PRO A 108 11.62 25.23 -0.10
CA PRO A 108 11.19 24.74 1.21
C PRO A 108 9.68 24.53 1.29
N GLY A 109 9.27 23.33 1.71
CA GLY A 109 7.86 22.94 1.84
C GLY A 109 7.27 22.28 0.59
N MET A 110 7.98 22.31 -0.55
CA MET A 110 7.52 21.65 -1.76
C MET A 110 7.60 20.12 -1.62
N VAL A 111 6.45 19.46 -1.74
CA VAL A 111 6.33 17.99 -1.69
C VAL A 111 6.37 17.44 -3.11
N ILE A 112 7.38 16.59 -3.38
CA ILE A 112 7.57 15.94 -4.68
C ILE A 112 7.38 14.44 -4.49
N LEU A 113 6.48 13.83 -5.25
CA LEU A 113 6.30 12.38 -5.22
C LEU A 113 7.57 11.69 -5.69
N SER A 114 8.15 10.86 -4.83
CA SER A 114 9.36 10.10 -5.12
C SER A 114 9.01 8.69 -5.62
N HIS A 115 7.88 8.15 -5.18
CA HIS A 115 7.39 6.85 -5.63
C HIS A 115 5.87 6.76 -5.44
N VAL A 116 5.24 6.01 -6.34
CA VAL A 116 3.82 5.66 -6.26
C VAL A 116 3.71 4.15 -6.20
N VAL A 117 2.98 3.66 -5.21
CA VAL A 117 2.80 2.23 -4.95
C VAL A 117 1.92 1.62 -6.06
N PRO A 118 2.37 0.60 -6.80
CA PRO A 118 1.53 -0.08 -7.80
C PRO A 118 0.24 -0.62 -7.20
N GLY A 119 -0.87 -0.48 -7.92
CA GLY A 119 -2.21 -0.92 -7.48
C GLY A 119 -2.79 -0.11 -6.31
N SER A 120 -2.15 0.99 -5.90
CA SER A 120 -2.65 1.88 -4.84
C SER A 120 -3.70 2.89 -5.36
N PRO A 121 -4.40 3.62 -4.47
CA PRO A 121 -5.26 4.73 -4.89
C PRO A 121 -4.53 5.79 -5.72
N ALA A 122 -3.25 6.08 -5.41
CA ALA A 122 -2.45 7.04 -6.16
C ALA A 122 -2.14 6.56 -7.57
N ASP A 123 -1.73 5.29 -7.70
CA ASP A 123 -1.46 4.65 -9.00
C ASP A 123 -2.70 4.65 -9.89
N ARG A 124 -3.84 4.22 -9.34
CA ARG A 124 -5.12 4.25 -10.06
C ARG A 124 -5.57 5.64 -10.46
N ALA A 125 -5.22 6.67 -9.66
CA ALA A 125 -5.50 8.06 -9.99
C ALA A 125 -4.51 8.65 -11.00
N GLY A 126 -3.51 7.88 -11.44
CA GLY A 126 -2.52 8.30 -12.42
C GLY A 126 -1.45 9.24 -11.86
N LEU A 127 -1.26 9.29 -10.53
CA LEU A 127 -0.11 9.98 -9.94
C LEU A 127 1.19 9.29 -10.36
N ALA A 128 2.24 10.08 -10.49
CA ALA A 128 3.55 9.60 -10.95
C ALA A 128 4.68 10.20 -10.10
N PRO A 129 5.83 9.52 -10.02
CA PRO A 129 7.05 10.12 -9.50
C PRO A 129 7.38 11.41 -10.25
N GLY A 130 7.80 12.44 -9.53
CA GLY A 130 8.07 13.78 -10.05
C GLY A 130 6.91 14.76 -9.93
N ASP A 131 5.69 14.28 -9.68
CA ASP A 131 4.53 15.14 -9.40
C ASP A 131 4.81 16.04 -8.19
N ARG A 132 4.57 17.35 -8.36
CA ARG A 132 4.71 18.34 -7.29
C ARG A 132 3.34 18.67 -6.71
N ILE A 133 3.17 18.55 -5.40
CA ILE A 133 1.86 18.72 -4.75
C ILE A 133 1.75 20.12 -4.15
N TYR A 134 0.81 20.93 -4.64
CA TYR A 134 0.58 22.30 -4.16
C TYR A 134 -0.52 22.40 -3.13
N ARG A 135 -1.59 21.58 -3.26
CA ARG A 135 -2.73 21.61 -2.34
C ARG A 135 -3.23 20.23 -2.01
N VAL A 136 -3.73 20.09 -0.79
CA VAL A 136 -4.44 18.89 -0.31
C VAL A 136 -5.84 19.29 0.13
N ALA A 137 -6.86 18.62 -0.41
CA ALA A 137 -8.27 18.89 -0.12
C ALA A 137 -8.66 20.38 -0.26
N GLY A 138 -8.04 21.09 -1.22
CA GLY A 138 -8.26 22.52 -1.46
C GLY A 138 -7.50 23.47 -0.52
N ARG A 139 -6.69 22.94 0.40
CA ARG A 139 -5.88 23.70 1.35
C ARG A 139 -4.42 23.71 0.92
N ASP A 140 -3.80 24.89 1.00
CA ASP A 140 -2.35 25.06 0.91
C ASP A 140 -1.69 24.52 2.20
N PHE A 141 -0.40 24.15 2.10
CA PHE A 141 0.42 23.74 3.23
C PHE A 141 1.84 24.30 3.05
N GLN A 142 2.56 24.50 4.15
CA GLN A 142 3.89 25.12 4.14
C GLN A 142 5.03 24.15 4.42
N ASN A 143 4.73 22.98 4.97
CA ASN A 143 5.74 22.03 5.42
C ASN A 143 5.20 20.60 5.39
N GLU A 144 6.11 19.64 5.55
CA GLU A 144 5.79 18.22 5.53
C GLU A 144 4.78 17.82 6.62
N THR A 145 4.89 18.40 7.82
CA THR A 145 4.00 18.08 8.93
C THR A 145 2.54 18.41 8.59
N GLU A 146 2.29 19.60 8.02
CA GLU A 146 0.97 20.00 7.54
C GLU A 146 0.48 19.10 6.40
N PHE A 147 1.34 18.80 5.43
CA PHE A 147 1.02 17.89 4.33
C PHE A 147 0.56 16.52 4.86
N VAL A 148 1.33 15.92 5.78
CA VAL A 148 1.04 14.63 6.41
C VAL A 148 -0.30 14.66 7.14
N HIS A 149 -0.59 15.71 7.91
CA HIS A 149 -1.88 15.84 8.59
C HIS A 149 -3.03 15.94 7.60
N LEU A 150 -2.90 16.78 6.57
CA LEU A 150 -3.96 16.98 5.58
C LEU A 150 -4.32 15.69 4.83
N ILE A 151 -3.33 14.87 4.44
CA ILE A 151 -3.58 13.59 3.76
C ILE A 151 -4.10 12.51 4.72
N ALA A 152 -3.69 12.55 6.00
CA ALA A 152 -4.11 11.57 7.01
C ALA A 152 -5.57 11.77 7.43
N ASP A 153 -6.05 13.02 7.45
CA ASP A 153 -7.44 13.37 7.76
C ASP A 153 -8.44 12.90 6.69
N GLN A 154 -7.96 12.56 5.49
CA GLN A 154 -8.83 12.09 4.41
C GLN A 154 -9.09 10.58 4.54
N VAL A 155 -10.37 10.18 4.51
CA VAL A 155 -10.80 8.79 4.77
C VAL A 155 -11.47 8.08 3.59
N ALA A 156 -11.97 8.81 2.60
CA ALA A 156 -12.65 8.23 1.43
C ALA A 156 -12.10 8.75 0.10
N MET A 157 -11.80 10.05 0.06
CA MET A 157 -11.33 10.74 -1.13
C MET A 157 -10.22 11.71 -0.75
N LEU A 158 -9.20 11.80 -1.59
CA LEU A 158 -8.12 12.79 -1.48
C LEU A 158 -8.04 13.56 -2.80
N ARG A 159 -8.26 14.87 -2.75
CA ARG A 159 -8.06 15.76 -3.90
C ARG A 159 -6.74 16.49 -3.77
N LEU A 160 -5.89 16.38 -4.78
CA LEU A 160 -4.59 17.03 -4.82
C LEU A 160 -4.55 18.03 -5.98
N LEU A 161 -3.98 19.22 -5.74
CA LEU A 161 -3.51 20.08 -6.83
C LEU A 161 -2.06 19.69 -7.13
N VAL A 162 -1.82 19.21 -8.35
CA VAL A 162 -0.56 18.62 -8.77
C VAL A 162 -0.01 19.39 -9.96
N GLU A 163 1.28 19.70 -9.96
CA GLU A 163 2.00 20.09 -11.16
C GLU A 163 2.69 18.88 -11.78
N ARG A 164 2.46 18.67 -13.08
CA ARG A 164 3.20 17.73 -13.93
C ARG A 164 3.59 18.43 -15.22
N ASP A 165 4.87 18.38 -15.58
CA ASP A 165 5.40 19.01 -16.79
C ASP A 165 4.99 20.50 -16.94
N GLY A 166 5.03 21.23 -15.83
CA GLY A 166 4.66 22.65 -15.76
C GLY A 166 3.15 22.95 -15.84
N ARG A 167 2.29 21.92 -15.79
CA ARG A 167 0.83 22.09 -15.83
C ARG A 167 0.21 21.71 -14.50
N LEU A 168 -0.58 22.63 -13.94
CA LEU A 168 -1.40 22.37 -12.76
C LEU A 168 -2.66 21.59 -13.15
N GLN A 169 -2.94 20.52 -12.41
CA GLN A 169 -4.13 19.68 -12.57
C GLN A 169 -4.64 19.18 -11.22
N ILE A 170 -5.95 18.95 -11.14
CA ILE A 170 -6.56 18.35 -9.95
C ILE A 170 -6.62 16.85 -10.15
N VAL A 171 -5.98 16.10 -9.25
CA VAL A 171 -6.01 14.63 -9.22
C VAL A 171 -6.84 14.18 -8.02
N THR A 172 -7.77 13.25 -8.25
CA THR A 172 -8.66 12.72 -7.20
C THR A 172 -8.36 11.25 -6.98
N LEU A 173 -7.96 10.90 -5.76
CA LEU A 173 -7.75 9.53 -5.33
C LEU A 173 -8.97 9.06 -4.56
N LEU A 174 -9.39 7.82 -4.82
CA LEU A 174 -10.51 7.17 -4.16
C LEU A 174 -10.02 5.92 -3.42
N LEU A 175 -10.44 5.78 -2.17
CA LEU A 175 -10.28 4.53 -1.45
C LEU A 175 -11.36 3.56 -1.86
N ASP A 176 -10.94 2.34 -2.18
CA ASP A 176 -11.85 1.21 -2.32
C ASP A 176 -12.25 0.77 -0.91
N VAL A 177 -13.27 1.43 -0.36
CA VAL A 177 -13.98 0.92 0.82
C VAL A 177 -14.85 -0.23 0.33
N SER A 178 -14.23 -1.39 0.18
CA SER A 178 -14.95 -2.65 0.19
C SER A 178 -15.62 -2.76 1.57
N VAL A 179 -16.84 -2.26 1.69
CA VAL A 179 -17.65 -2.39 2.89
C VAL A 179 -17.82 -3.88 3.13
N SER A 180 -17.16 -4.39 4.17
CA SER A 180 -17.51 -5.66 4.78
C SER A 180 -19.01 -5.60 5.06
N ARG A 181 -19.82 -6.26 4.21
CA ARG A 181 -21.18 -6.63 4.59
C ARG A 181 -21.03 -7.64 5.71
N GLU A 182 -20.94 -7.13 6.92
CA GLU A 182 -21.19 -7.92 8.11
C GLU A 182 -22.64 -8.38 7.99
N LYS A 183 -22.82 -9.68 7.75
CA LYS A 183 -24.12 -10.33 7.88
C LYS A 183 -24.50 -10.22 9.35
N ALA A 184 -25.30 -9.21 9.68
CA ALA A 184 -26.20 -9.30 10.83
C ALA A 184 -27.23 -10.39 10.49
N ALA A 185 -27.10 -11.53 11.15
CA ALA A 185 -28.12 -12.57 11.26
C ALA A 185 -28.66 -12.55 12.69
#